data_AF-A0A4P7QUW9-F1
#
_entry.id   AF-A0A4P7QUW9-F1
#
_cell.length_a   1.000
_cell.length_b   1.000
_cell.length_c   1.000
_cell.angle_alpha   90.00
_cell.angle_beta   90.00
_cell.angle_gamma   90.00
#
_symmetry.space_group_name_H-M   'P 1'
#
loop_
_entity.id
_entity.type
_entity.pdbx_description
1 polymer ?
#
loop_
_entity_poly.entity_id
_entity_poly.type
_entity_poly.pdbx_seq_one_letter_code
_entity_poly.pdbx_strand_id
1 'polypeptide(L)' 'MGDVAVCGGDRALFQGLGRTGKQCDVLAVRKAFASVRFDDGQAVLCLAKDLHPIQRRPPPMF' A
#
# COMPACT_ATOMS: atom_id res chain seq x y z
N MET A 1 12.04 11.69 -9.11
CA MET A 1 11.05 11.18 -8.14
C MET A 1 10.06 10.33 -8.92
N GLY A 2 10.03 9.02 -8.73
CA GLY A 2 8.92 8.22 -9.28
C GLY A 2 7.66 8.58 -8.50
N ASP A 3 6.60 8.93 -9.23
CA ASP A 3 5.30 9.24 -8.64
C ASP A 3 4.80 7.98 -7.91
N VAL A 4 4.60 8.08 -6.60
CA VAL A 4 4.12 6.94 -5.81
C VAL A 4 2.63 6.82 -6.08
N ALA A 5 2.26 5.81 -6.86
CA ALA A 5 0.89 5.54 -7.29
C ALA A 5 0.00 4.88 -6.21
N VAL A 6 0.17 5.21 -4.92
CA VAL A 6 -0.71 4.76 -3.84
C VAL A 6 -1.26 5.94 -3.04
N CYS A 7 -2.54 5.87 -2.71
CA CYS A 7 -3.26 6.83 -1.88
C CYS A 7 -3.74 6.19 -0.57
N GLY A 8 -4.14 7.03 0.40
CA GLY A 8 -4.82 6.54 1.59
C GLY A 8 -6.16 5.87 1.22
N GLY A 9 -6.39 4.67 1.74
CA GLY A 9 -7.54 3.82 1.43
C GLY A 9 -7.30 2.79 0.33
N ASP A 10 -6.14 2.83 -0.35
CA ASP A 10 -5.77 1.83 -1.35
C ASP A 10 -5.32 0.53 -0.71
N ARG A 11 -5.37 -0.55 -1.50
CA ARG A 11 -4.67 -1.80 -1.20
C ARG A 11 -3.36 -1.86 -1.98
N ALA A 12 -2.32 -2.36 -1.33
CA ALA A 12 -1.01 -2.50 -1.93
C ALA A 12 -0.35 -3.84 -1.55
N LEU A 13 0.52 -4.32 -2.42
CA LEU A 13 1.49 -5.37 -2.13
C LEU A 13 2.74 -4.72 -1.54
N PHE A 14 3.13 -5.16 -0.35
CA PHE A 14 4.35 -4.71 0.31
C PHE A 14 5.57 -5.41 -0.30
N GLN A 15 6.54 -4.65 -0.77
CA GLN A 15 7.79 -5.14 -1.40
C GLN A 15 9.03 -4.86 -0.56
N GLY A 16 8.88 -4.20 0.60
CA GLY A 16 9.97 -3.93 1.52
C GLY A 16 10.46 -5.18 2.25
N LEU A 17 11.57 -5.05 2.99
CA LEU A 17 12.20 -6.15 3.72
C LEU A 17 11.30 -6.68 4.85
N GLY A 18 11.39 -7.99 5.12
CA GLY A 18 10.75 -8.68 6.24
C GLY A 18 9.31 -9.15 5.97
N ARG A 19 8.52 -8.41 5.20
CA ARG A 19 7.12 -8.75 4.88
C ARG A 19 6.80 -8.71 3.38
N THR A 20 7.82 -8.90 2.55
CA THR A 20 7.71 -8.88 1.08
C THR A 20 6.61 -9.83 0.59
N GLY A 21 5.79 -9.37 -0.35
CA GLY A 21 4.68 -10.11 -0.95
C GLY A 21 3.39 -10.10 -0.12
N LYS A 22 3.36 -9.47 1.07
CA LYS A 22 2.13 -9.37 1.87
C LYS A 22 1.24 -8.25 1.37
N GLN A 23 -0.06 -8.48 1.39
CA GLN A 23 -1.05 -7.44 1.13
C GLN A 23 -1.21 -6.55 2.36
N CYS A 24 -1.50 -5.28 2.11
CA CYS A 24 -1.76 -4.30 3.14
C CYS A 24 -2.75 -3.25 2.66
N ASP A 25 -3.49 -2.67 3.60
CA ASP A 25 -4.29 -1.48 3.40
C ASP A 25 -3.43 -0.25 3.72
N VAL A 26 -3.40 0.72 2.80
CA VAL A 26 -2.69 1.98 2.99
C VAL A 26 -3.55 2.90 3.85
N LEU A 27 -3.07 3.26 5.04
CA LEU A 27 -3.80 4.13 5.97
C LEU A 27 -3.57 5.60 5.62
N ALA A 28 -2.32 5.99 5.39
CA ALA A 28 -1.95 7.34 4.97
C ALA A 28 -0.62 7.35 4.21
N VAL A 29 -0.49 8.30 3.30
CA VAL A 29 0.75 8.58 2.57
C VAL A 29 1.21 10.00 2.88
N ARG A 30 2.48 10.15 3.23
CA ARG A 30 3.11 11.43 3.59
C ARG A 30 4.51 11.50 2.96
N LYS A 31 4.62 12.22 1.84
CA LYS A 31 5.86 12.35 1.06
C LYS A 31 6.43 10.97 0.70
N ALA A 32 7.60 10.61 1.20
CA ALA A 32 8.29 9.35 0.93
C ALA A 32 7.85 8.19 1.84
N PHE A 33 6.99 8.45 2.82
CA PHE A 33 6.56 7.47 3.82
C PHE A 33 5.08 7.14 3.68
N ALA A 34 4.72 5.91 4.07
CA ALA A 34 3.35 5.45 4.14
C ALA A 34 3.14 4.62 5.40
N SER A 35 2.00 4.84 6.07
CA SER A 35 1.51 3.94 7.11
C SER A 35 0.57 2.93 6.49
N VAL A 36 0.83 1.65 6.76
CA VAL A 36 0.03 0.54 6.22
C VAL A 36 -0.40 -0.38 7.34
N ARG A 37 -1.49 -1.11 7.11
CA ARG A 37 -1.96 -2.18 8.00
C ARG A 37 -2.01 -3.48 7.23
N PHE A 38 -1.36 -4.51 7.77
CA PHE A 38 -1.39 -5.85 7.20
C PHE A 38 -2.63 -6.63 7.66
N ASP A 39 -2.91 -7.76 7.01
CA ASP A 39 -4.04 -8.63 7.31
C ASP A 39 -4.02 -9.22 8.73
N ASP A 40 -2.83 -9.33 9.34
CA ASP A 40 -2.67 -9.74 10.74
C ASP A 40 -3.01 -8.62 11.74
N GLY A 41 -3.47 -7.48 11.25
CA GLY A 41 -3.83 -6.30 12.04
C GLY A 41 -2.66 -5.41 12.42
N GLN A 42 -1.41 -5.81 12.14
CA GLN A 42 -0.24 -5.02 12.49
C GLN A 42 -0.12 -3.79 11.59
N ALA A 43 0.01 -2.60 12.21
CA ALA A 43 0.31 -1.36 11.51
C ALA A 43 1.82 -1.09 11.50
N VAL A 44 2.34 -0.69 10.34
CA VAL A 44 3.78 -0.44 10.13
C VAL A 44 3.98 0.84 9.33
N LEU A 45 5.02 1.61 9.67
CA LEU A 45 5.51 2.72 8.86
C LEU A 45 6.58 2.21 7.89
N CYS A 46 6.44 2.54 6.62
CA CYS A 46 7.34 2.09 5.58
C CYS A 46 7.63 3.20 4.55
N LEU A 47 8.55 2.93 3.62
CA LEU A 47 8.75 3.82 2.48
C LEU A 47 7.65 3.56 1.47
N ALA A 48 7.11 4.65 0.92
CA ALA A 48 6.04 4.58 -0.06
C ALA A 48 6.48 3.89 -1.36
N LYS A 49 7.79 3.93 -1.68
CA LYS A 49 8.39 3.20 -2.81
C LYS A 49 8.35 1.68 -2.65
N ASP A 50 8.18 1.18 -1.43
CA ASP A 50 8.11 -0.24 -1.12
C ASP A 50 6.67 -0.77 -1.30
N LEU A 51 5.73 0.06 -1.77
CA LEU A 51 4.34 -0.30 -2.00
C LEU A 51 4.06 -0.43 -3.49
N HIS A 52 3.51 -1.57 -3.89
CA HIS A 52 3.00 -1.80 -5.23
C HIS A 52 1.48 -1.73 -5.23
N PRO A 53 0.86 -0.80 -5.98
CA PRO A 53 -0.60 -0.63 -5.96
C PRO A 53 -1.31 -1.87 -6.49
N ILE A 54 -2.36 -2.30 -5.79
CA ILE A 54 -3.29 -3.30 -6.29
C ILE A 54 -4.48 -2.55 -6.87
N GLN A 55 -4.64 -2.61 -8.19
CA GLN A 55 -5.78 -1.97 -8.86
C GLN A 55 -7.09 -2.57 -8.34
N ARG A 56 -7.99 -1.70 -7.88
CA ARG A 56 -9.36 -2.09 -7.61
C ARG A 56 -9.98 -2.58 -8.92
N ARG A 57 -10.74 -3.67 -8.84
CA ARG A 57 -11.59 -4.09 -9.96
C ARG A 57 -12.48 -2.89 -10.33
N PRO A 58 -12.55 -2.49 -11.61
CA PRO A 58 -13.48 -1.45 -12.02
C PRO A 58 -14.90 -1.84 -11.56
N PRO A 59 -15.73 -0.86 -11.16
CA PRO A 59 -17.10 -1.15 -10.74
C PRO A 59 -17.83 -1.88 -11.87
N PRO A 60 -18.75 -2.79 -11.53
CA PRO A 60 -19.55 -3.48 -12.55
C PRO A 60 -20.28 -2.45 -13.42
N MET A 61 -20.26 -2.62 -14.74
CA MET A 61 -20.96 -1.74 -15.69
C MET A 61 -22.39 -2.21 -16.00
N PHE A 62 -23.02 -2.96 -15.09
CA PHE A 62 -24.38 -3.49 -15.31
C PHE A 62 -25.44 -2.46 -14.93
#